data_AF-A0AAJ1R746-F1
#
_entry.id   AF-A0AAJ1R746-F1
#
_cell.length_a   1.000
_cell.length_b   1.000
_cell.length_c   1.000
_cell.angle_alpha   90.00
_cell.angle_beta   90.00
_cell.angle_gamma   90.00
#
_symmetry.space_group_name_H-M   'P 1'
#
loop_
_entity.id
_entity.type
_entity.pdbx_description
1 polymer ?
#
loop_
_entity_poly.entity_id
_entity_poly.type
_entity_poly.pdbx_seq_one_letter_code
_entity_poly.pdbx_strand_id
1 'polypeptide(L)' 'MKKLKKLSRDDLKTVIGGKACSQWVGITAFCGATYSLCTDNYKNWAELQEAVEYFNDAKC' A
#
# COMPACT_ATOMS: atom_id res chain seq x y z
N MET A 1 13.19 15.88 -8.47
CA MET A 1 12.84 14.44 -8.52
C MET A 1 13.89 13.65 -7.75
N LYS A 2 13.53 12.98 -6.64
CA LYS A 2 14.48 12.14 -5.89
C LYS A 2 14.88 10.96 -6.78
N LYS A 3 16.18 10.78 -7.03
CA LYS A 3 16.71 9.64 -7.80
C LYS A 3 16.43 8.36 -7.01
N LEU A 4 15.47 7.55 -7.46
CA LEU A 4 15.19 6.25 -6.87
C LEU A 4 16.43 5.36 -7.09
N LYS A 5 17.01 4.86 -6.00
CA LYS A 5 18.18 3.99 -6.02
C LYS A 5 17.80 2.70 -6.74
N LYS A 6 18.51 2.36 -7.82
CA LYS A 6 18.27 1.12 -8.57
C LYS A 6 18.79 -0.05 -7.74
N LEU A 7 17.89 -0.80 -7.12
CA LEU A 7 18.24 -1.97 -6.30
C LEU A 7 18.76 -3.09 -7.20
N SER A 8 19.83 -3.76 -6.76
CA SER A 8 20.35 -4.95 -7.43
C SER A 8 19.44 -6.17 -7.18
N ARG A 9 19.63 -7.25 -7.95
CA ARG A 9 18.87 -8.50 -7.75
C ARG A 9 19.07 -9.09 -6.35
N ASP A 10 20.23 -8.89 -5.75
CA ASP A 10 20.50 -9.40 -4.40
C ASP A 10 19.93 -8.46 -3.32
N ASP A 11 19.88 -7.15 -3.58
CA ASP A 11 19.14 -6.22 -2.72
C ASP A 11 17.64 -6.56 -2.72
N LEU A 12 17.06 -6.95 -3.85
CA LEU A 12 15.66 -7.37 -3.93
C LEU A 12 15.35 -8.61 -3.07
N LYS A 13 16.35 -9.46 -2.78
CA LYS A 13 16.18 -10.63 -1.89
C LYS A 13 16.15 -10.24 -0.40
N THR A 14 16.76 -9.11 -0.06
CA THR A 14 16.81 -8.59 1.32
C THR A 14 15.77 -7.51 1.57
N VAL A 15 15.16 -6.96 0.53
CA VAL A 15 13.90 -6.21 0.64
C VAL A 15 12.91 -7.13 1.34
N ILE A 16 12.44 -6.69 2.51
CA ILE A 16 11.34 -7.29 3.27
C ILE A 16 10.03 -7.04 2.48
N GLY A 17 10.00 -7.50 1.24
CA GLY A 17 8.87 -7.42 0.31
C GLY A 17 8.46 -8.82 -0.17
N GLY A 18 9.11 -9.87 0.33
CA GLY A 18 8.75 -11.27 0.09
C GLY A 18 7.74 -11.84 1.08
N LYS A 19 7.36 -11.11 2.14
CA LYS A 19 6.23 -11.52 2.98
C LYS A 19 4.95 -11.06 2.29
N ALA A 20 4.10 -12.02 1.94
CA ALA A 20 2.71 -11.72 1.61
C ALA A 20 2.12 -10.90 2.77
N CYS A 21 1.35 -9.87 2.43
CA CYS A 21 0.72 -9.05 3.45
C CYS A 21 -0.05 -9.95 4.43
N SER A 22 0.09 -9.70 5.73
CA SER A 22 -0.59 -10.49 6.76
C SER A 22 -2.10 -10.41 6.62
N GLN A 23 -2.63 -9.25 6.21
CA GLN A 23 -4.04 -9.07 5.89
C GLN A 23 -4.25 -7.99 4.82
N TRP A 24 -5.12 -8.29 3.86
CA TRP A 24 -5.58 -7.31 2.86
C TRP A 24 -6.98 -6.82 3.23
N VAL A 25 -7.19 -5.51 3.18
CA VAL A 25 -8.49 -4.86 3.37
C VAL A 25 -9.02 -4.41 2.02
N GLY A 26 -10.16 -4.96 1.61
CA GLY A 26 -10.85 -4.57 0.38
C GLY A 26 -11.69 -3.31 0.59
N ILE A 27 -11.54 -2.35 -0.31
CA ILE A 27 -12.21 -1.04 -0.30
C ILE A 27 -12.96 -0.86 -1.62
N THR A 28 -14.20 -0.39 -1.51
CA THR A 28 -14.97 0.11 -2.65
C THR A 28 -15.14 1.62 -2.46
N ALA A 29 -14.49 2.40 -3.33
CA ALA A 29 -14.58 3.85 -3.31
C ALA A 29 -15.99 4.33 -3.71
N PHE A 30 -16.34 5.56 -3.35
CA PHE A 30 -17.65 6.13 -3.68
C PHE A 30 -17.89 6.26 -5.19
N CYS A 31 -16.83 6.37 -6.01
CA CYS A 31 -16.93 6.37 -7.47
C CYS A 31 -17.03 4.95 -8.09
N GLY A 32 -17.10 3.90 -7.26
CA GLY A 32 -17.20 2.51 -7.70
C GLY A 32 -15.87 1.81 -7.95
N ALA A 33 -14.73 2.49 -7.79
CA ALA A 33 -13.41 1.87 -7.91
C ALA A 33 -13.12 0.92 -6.73
N THR A 34 -12.67 -0.30 -7.03
CA THR A 34 -12.31 -1.29 -6.00
C THR A 34 -10.79 -1.45 -5.89
N TYR A 35 -10.26 -1.49 -4.67
CA TYR A 35 -8.84 -1.74 -4.42
C TYR A 35 -8.61 -2.36 -3.04
N SER A 36 -7.42 -2.92 -2.85
CA SER A 36 -7.03 -3.53 -1.57
C SER A 36 -5.82 -2.81 -0.98
N LEU A 37 -5.85 -2.61 0.33
CA LEU A 37 -4.73 -2.08 1.12
C LEU A 37 -4.15 -3.16 2.02
N CYS A 38 -2.83 -3.20 2.12
CA CYS A 38 -2.13 -4.13 3.01
C CYS A 38 -2.02 -3.55 4.41
N THR A 39 -2.53 -4.25 5.43
CA THR A 39 -2.50 -3.77 6.83
C THR A 39 -1.09 -3.54 7.35
N ASP A 40 -0.12 -4.33 6.89
CA ASP A 40 1.26 -4.29 7.38
C ASP A 40 1.98 -2.97 7.03
N ASN A 41 1.41 -2.18 6.12
CA ASN A 41 1.92 -0.87 5.74
C ASN A 41 1.50 0.25 6.70
N TYR A 42 0.63 -0.04 7.68
CA TYR A 42 0.05 0.94 8.58
C TYR A 42 0.28 0.53 10.04
N LYS A 43 0.58 1.49 10.91
CA LYS A 43 0.83 1.20 12.34
C LYS A 43 -0.44 0.88 13.10
N ASN A 44 -1.57 1.41 12.63
CA ASN A 44 -2.87 1.27 13.27
C ASN A 44 -4.00 1.49 12.24
N TRP A 45 -5.24 1.25 12.69
CA TRP A 45 -6.43 1.41 11.86
C TRP A 45 -6.73 2.86 11.45
N ALA A 46 -6.32 3.85 12.24
CA ALA A 46 -6.53 5.25 11.90
C ALA A 46 -5.67 5.66 10.69
N GLU A 47 -4.38 5.29 10.67
CA GLU A 47 -3.50 5.51 9.50
C GLU A 47 -4.03 4.81 8.24
N LEU A 48 -4.62 3.61 8.39
CA LEU A 48 -5.25 2.90 7.28
C LEU A 48 -6.46 3.69 6.75
N GLN A 49 -7.31 4.19 7.65
CA GLN A 49 -8.50 4.96 7.26
C GLN A 49 -8.15 6.27 6.56
N GLU A 50 -7.14 7.00 7.05
CA GLU A 50 -6.61 8.19 6.38
C GLU A 50 -6.08 7.85 4.98
N ALA A 51 -5.42 6.71 4.82
CA ALA A 51 -4.97 6.25 3.52
C ALA A 51 -6.14 5.89 2.59
N VAL A 52 -7.21 5.29 3.11
CA VAL A 52 -8.44 5.03 2.34
C VAL A 52 -9.04 6.33 1.80
N GLU A 53 -9.13 7.36 2.62
CA GLU A 53 -9.63 8.67 2.20
C GLU A 53 -8.77 9.29 1.10
N TYR A 54 -7.44 9.28 1.30
CA TYR A 54 -6.48 9.74 0.29
C TYR A 54 -6.58 8.97 -1.02
N PHE A 55 -6.67 7.64 -0.98
CA PHE A 55 -6.73 6.81 -2.18
C PHE A 55 -8.11 6.85 -2.85
N ASN A 56 -9.18 7.10 -2.11
CA ASN A 56 -10.49 7.36 -2.71
C ASN A 56 -10.45 8.66 -3.52
N ASP A 57 -9.90 9.75 -2.98
CA ASP A 57 -9.75 11.01 -3.70
C ASP A 57 -8.84 10.85 -4.93
N ALA A 58 -7.71 10.14 -4.80
CA ALA A 58 -6.78 9.92 -5.90
C ALA A 58 -7.30 9.01 -7.01
N LYS A 59 -8.32 8.17 -6.76
CA LYS A 59 -8.86 7.20 -7.72
C LYS A 59 -10.13 7.66 -8.42
N CYS A 60 -10.77 8.75 -8.01
CA CYS A 60 -12.14 9.11 -8.43
C CYS A 60 -12.25 10.34 -9.36
#